data_AF-A0A7W2IUX1-F1
#
_entry.id   AF-A0A7W2IUX1-F1
#
_cell.length_a   1.000
_cell.length_b   1.000
_cell.length_c   1.000
_cell.angle_alpha   90.00
_cell.angle_beta   90.00
_cell.angle_gamma   90.00
#
_symmetry.space_group_name_H-M   'P 1'
#
loop_
_entity.id
_entity.type
_entity.pdbx_description
1 polymer ?
#
loop_
_entity_poly.entity_id
_entity_poly.type
_entity_poly.pdbx_seq_one_letter_code
_entity_poly.pdbx_strand_id
1 'polypeptide(L)'
;MKRIPALDSIRGLLLIVMTLNHLFWISGGNSIVQFFTLQPFGQFGAAECFILVSGFLAGAIYSREKLSNAEVKTKAWGRALTIFRYHIVCLAIVFVWFALCSAYLPWAMQVIQPNLTSLVEAPWSSTVLSALLINKPNYLEILPLYIMYMLLLPALVAAYRRGWMIGVIVISTIVWSMSGSISDSLLLGLLSPIFPDLALQTGYFDPFAWQFLFVVASAFGYAANQANFRWYSATFAVGAAIIAVIFLCAHHGTFTRWGLHQGILYSLADKPELGWFRVLNIAIWAYLTAVLIRIRPNWLVFRPLSYIGRHSLQVFAWHTVMIYLMAPMLMSQRFEPHYEWLVFLCAASIWIPVWMREHSEHFSTTKRWSLGGGGAITVALMLSLTFTPEAVPVVEADSKGLAPLSVKIENIQGDGAVVILVYAEEDNLMGMPSIHAQGYSPQTANSGVVIEGIPVGKYAIFAFQDDDNDNQLTMGPSGMPVEGFGYSNNPALQGPPNKAQIQFAHPDKAHQTIQLVNF
;
A
#
# COMPACT_ATOMS: atom_id res chain seq x y z
N MET A 1 -26.21 9.19 -18.38
CA MET A 1 -25.16 10.10 -17.85
C MET A 1 -24.06 10.42 -18.89
N LYS A 2 -23.72 11.70 -19.09
CA LYS A 2 -22.53 12.15 -19.85
C LYS A 2 -21.24 11.88 -19.03
N ARG A 3 -20.08 11.80 -19.67
CA ARG A 3 -18.79 11.58 -19.00
C ARG A 3 -18.51 12.70 -17.99
N ILE A 4 -17.97 12.37 -16.81
CA ILE A 4 -17.62 13.33 -15.76
C ILE A 4 -16.09 13.48 -15.70
N PRO A 5 -15.50 14.57 -16.24
CA PRO A 5 -14.05 14.72 -16.31
C PRO A 5 -13.36 14.71 -14.93
N ALA A 6 -14.03 15.22 -13.90
CA ALA A 6 -13.51 15.20 -12.53
C ALA A 6 -13.21 13.78 -12.02
N LEU A 7 -14.03 12.78 -12.38
CA LEU A 7 -13.78 11.39 -11.98
C LEU A 7 -12.56 10.78 -12.67
N ASP A 8 -12.23 11.22 -13.88
CA ASP A 8 -10.99 10.83 -14.55
C ASP A 8 -9.78 11.47 -13.84
N SER A 9 -9.84 12.75 -13.48
CA SER A 9 -8.76 13.39 -12.71
C SER A 9 -8.57 12.78 -11.32
N ILE A 10 -9.65 12.47 -10.60
CA ILE A 10 -9.57 11.77 -9.31
C ILE A 10 -8.90 10.40 -9.49
N ARG A 11 -9.29 9.61 -10.49
CA ARG A 11 -8.64 8.32 -10.77
C ARG A 11 -7.15 8.47 -11.08
N GLY A 12 -6.77 9.50 -11.83
CA GLY A 12 -5.37 9.81 -12.10
C GLY A 12 -4.59 10.13 -10.83
N LEU A 13 -5.16 10.96 -9.94
CA LEU A 13 -4.55 11.29 -8.65
C LEU A 13 -4.34 10.03 -7.80
N LEU A 14 -5.38 9.19 -7.69
CA LEU A 14 -5.32 7.96 -6.92
C LEU A 14 -4.23 7.01 -7.42
N LEU A 15 -4.01 6.92 -8.74
CA LEU A 15 -2.93 6.12 -9.32
C LEU A 15 -1.54 6.66 -8.98
N ILE A 16 -1.34 7.97 -9.00
CA ILE A 16 -0.07 8.60 -8.57
C ILE A 16 0.17 8.31 -7.09
N VAL A 17 -0.82 8.58 -6.25
CA VAL A 17 -0.75 8.36 -4.79
C VAL A 17 -0.43 6.90 -4.46
N MET A 18 -1.11 5.95 -5.09
CA MET A 18 -0.82 4.52 -4.92
C MET A 18 0.60 4.17 -5.38
N THR A 19 1.03 4.69 -6.53
CA THR A 19 2.36 4.40 -7.08
C THR A 19 3.47 4.89 -6.14
N LEU A 20 3.37 6.13 -5.64
CA LEU A 20 4.35 6.69 -4.71
C LEU A 20 4.44 5.85 -3.43
N ASN A 21 3.30 5.59 -2.79
CA ASN A 21 3.28 4.82 -1.54
C ASN A 21 3.83 3.40 -1.74
N HIS A 22 3.49 2.72 -2.84
CA HIS A 22 4.02 1.38 -3.12
C HIS A 22 5.53 1.37 -3.37
N LEU A 23 6.09 2.39 -4.04
CA LEU A 23 7.53 2.50 -4.27
C LEU A 23 8.31 2.73 -2.96
N PHE A 24 7.79 3.60 -2.08
CA PHE A 24 8.36 3.80 -0.75
C PHE A 24 8.29 2.51 0.08
N TRP A 25 7.12 1.89 0.19
CA TRP A 25 6.93 0.70 1.01
C TRP A 25 7.72 -0.52 0.53
N ILE A 26 7.72 -0.80 -0.77
CA ILE A 26 8.41 -1.99 -1.27
C ILE A 26 9.91 -1.87 -1.06
N SER A 27 10.48 -0.67 -1.11
CA SER A 27 11.92 -0.47 -0.87
C SER A 27 12.29 -0.28 0.59
N GLY A 28 11.32 -0.24 1.50
CA GLY A 28 11.53 0.06 2.92
C GLY A 28 11.97 1.50 3.19
N GLY A 29 11.76 2.41 2.25
CA GLY A 29 12.02 3.84 2.43
C GLY A 29 10.81 4.59 3.00
N ASN A 30 11.07 5.78 3.51
CA ASN A 30 10.06 6.71 4.00
C ASN A 30 10.26 8.09 3.35
N SER A 31 9.23 8.94 3.42
CA SER A 31 9.30 10.31 2.93
C SER A 31 8.26 11.18 3.59
N ILE A 32 8.56 12.47 3.76
CA ILE A 32 7.58 13.47 4.19
C ILE A 32 6.37 13.55 3.23
N VAL A 33 6.57 13.18 1.96
CA VAL A 33 5.47 13.11 0.99
C VAL A 33 4.38 12.12 1.43
N GLN A 34 4.74 11.07 2.17
CA GLN A 34 3.77 10.11 2.69
C GLN A 34 2.79 10.73 3.69
N PHE A 35 3.12 11.86 4.34
CA PHE A 35 2.15 12.61 5.14
C PHE A 35 0.94 13.09 4.32
N PHE A 36 1.16 13.38 3.03
CA PHE A 36 0.13 13.87 2.11
C PHE A 36 -0.43 12.77 1.20
N THR A 37 0.26 11.64 1.05
CA THR A 37 -0.17 10.54 0.17
C THR A 37 -0.71 9.34 0.94
N LEU A 38 -0.37 9.17 2.22
CA LEU A 38 -0.83 8.04 3.03
C LEU A 38 -2.00 8.45 3.92
N GLN A 39 -3.22 8.15 3.47
CA GLN A 39 -4.45 8.40 4.24
C GLN A 39 -4.62 9.88 4.69
N PRO A 40 -4.39 10.87 3.82
CA PRO A 40 -4.24 12.29 4.24
C PRO A 40 -5.49 12.90 4.89
N PHE A 41 -6.67 12.36 4.60
CA PHE A 41 -7.96 12.94 4.99
C PHE A 41 -8.66 12.19 6.15
N GLY A 42 -8.05 11.12 6.67
CA GLY A 42 -8.66 10.25 7.67
C GLY A 42 -8.28 8.79 7.46
N GLN A 43 -8.95 7.86 8.14
CA GLN A 43 -8.61 6.43 8.13
C GLN A 43 -9.07 5.70 6.84
N PHE A 44 -8.71 6.20 5.65
CA PHE A 44 -8.98 5.56 4.36
C PHE A 44 -7.90 5.88 3.32
N GLY A 45 -7.57 4.91 2.47
CA GLY A 45 -6.52 5.03 1.46
C GLY A 45 -7.01 5.23 0.03
N ALA A 46 -6.04 5.32 -0.90
CA ALA A 46 -6.32 5.50 -2.31
C ALA A 46 -6.98 4.27 -2.97
N ALA A 47 -6.76 3.06 -2.45
CA ALA A 47 -7.34 1.83 -2.99
C ALA A 47 -8.87 1.80 -2.81
N GLU A 48 -9.36 2.17 -1.63
CA GLU A 48 -10.78 2.27 -1.30
C GLU A 48 -11.47 3.29 -2.21
N CYS A 49 -10.86 4.48 -2.37
CA CYS A 49 -11.36 5.51 -3.29
C CYS A 49 -11.40 5.01 -4.74
N PHE A 50 -10.39 4.25 -5.17
CA PHE A 50 -10.31 3.74 -6.53
C PHE A 50 -11.42 2.72 -6.82
N ILE A 51 -11.72 1.84 -5.86
CA ILE A 51 -12.82 0.87 -5.96
C ILE A 51 -14.19 1.56 -5.92
N LEU A 52 -14.39 2.57 -5.06
CA LEU A 52 -15.63 3.37 -5.03
C LEU A 52 -15.90 4.07 -6.37
N VAL A 53 -14.91 4.79 -6.93
CA VAL A 53 -15.09 5.48 -8.22
C VAL A 53 -15.36 4.47 -9.33
N SER A 54 -14.68 3.32 -9.31
CA SER A 54 -14.87 2.26 -10.30
C SER A 54 -16.24 1.60 -10.21
N GLY A 55 -16.73 1.31 -9.00
CA GLY A 55 -18.07 0.80 -8.75
C GLY A 55 -19.16 1.77 -9.20
N PHE A 56 -19.02 3.06 -8.85
CA PHE A 56 -19.93 4.11 -9.30
C PHE A 56 -20.00 4.21 -10.83
N LEU A 57 -18.86 4.24 -11.50
CA LEU A 57 -18.80 4.27 -12.97
C LEU A 57 -19.38 2.99 -13.58
N ALA A 58 -19.12 1.82 -13.01
CA ALA A 58 -19.68 0.55 -13.46
C ALA A 58 -21.21 0.58 -13.36
N GLY A 59 -21.76 0.98 -12.22
CA GLY A 59 -23.19 1.19 -12.01
C GLY A 59 -23.77 2.17 -13.04
N ALA A 60 -23.18 3.34 -13.21
CA ALA A 60 -23.69 4.39 -14.09
C ALA A 60 -23.59 4.07 -15.60
N ILE A 61 -22.58 3.31 -16.02
CA ILE A 61 -22.36 2.99 -17.44
C ILE A 61 -23.15 1.75 -17.86
N TYR A 62 -23.11 0.68 -17.06
CA TYR A 62 -23.70 -0.60 -17.43
C TYR A 62 -25.21 -0.64 -17.15
N SER A 63 -25.75 0.21 -16.28
CA SER A 63 -27.19 0.26 -16.04
C SER A 63 -28.01 1.02 -17.08
N ARG A 64 -27.38 1.74 -18.02
CA ARG A 64 -28.07 2.58 -19.01
C ARG A 64 -29.21 1.83 -19.70
N GLU A 65 -30.35 2.48 -19.84
CA GLU A 65 -31.59 1.88 -20.39
C GLU A 65 -31.40 1.23 -21.76
N LYS A 66 -30.55 1.83 -22.60
CA LYS A 66 -30.22 1.31 -23.93
C LYS A 66 -29.47 -0.04 -23.96
N LEU A 67 -29.08 -0.58 -22.81
CA LEU A 67 -28.35 -1.85 -22.72
C LEU A 67 -29.25 -2.94 -22.15
N SER A 68 -29.47 -4.01 -22.91
CA SER A 68 -30.12 -5.23 -22.40
C SER A 68 -29.26 -5.95 -21.35
N ASN A 69 -29.85 -6.81 -20.52
CA ASN A 69 -29.09 -7.60 -19.54
C ASN A 69 -28.05 -8.52 -20.22
N ALA A 70 -28.34 -9.03 -21.42
CA ALA A 70 -27.41 -9.84 -22.20
C ALA A 70 -26.20 -9.01 -22.67
N GLU A 71 -26.40 -7.79 -23.16
CA GLU A 71 -25.30 -6.91 -23.54
C GLU A 71 -24.46 -6.47 -22.33
N VAL A 72 -25.11 -6.22 -21.19
CA VAL A 72 -24.40 -5.93 -19.93
C VAL A 72 -23.50 -7.09 -19.54
N LYS A 73 -24.02 -8.33 -19.57
CA LYS A 73 -23.25 -9.54 -19.32
C LYS A 73 -22.04 -9.64 -20.24
N THR A 74 -22.24 -9.56 -21.56
CA THR A 74 -21.16 -9.65 -22.55
C THR A 74 -20.11 -8.56 -22.35
N LYS A 75 -20.50 -7.31 -22.14
CA LYS A 75 -19.57 -6.18 -21.94
C LYS A 75 -18.83 -6.26 -20.62
N ALA A 76 -19.50 -6.67 -19.54
CA ALA A 76 -18.90 -6.75 -18.20
C ALA A 76 -17.90 -7.91 -18.13
N TRP A 77 -18.28 -9.09 -18.64
CA TRP A 77 -17.40 -10.26 -18.67
C TRP A 77 -16.25 -10.07 -19.68
N GLY A 78 -16.49 -9.44 -20.82
CA GLY A 78 -15.40 -9.05 -21.75
C GLY A 78 -14.42 -8.08 -21.10
N ARG A 79 -14.90 -7.16 -20.26
CA ARG A 79 -14.06 -6.27 -19.45
C ARG A 79 -13.29 -7.05 -18.38
N ALA A 80 -13.94 -7.96 -17.65
CA ALA A 80 -13.31 -8.84 -16.66
C ALA A 80 -12.17 -9.67 -17.30
N LEU A 81 -12.41 -10.27 -18.48
CA LEU A 81 -11.39 -11.00 -19.24
C LEU A 81 -10.22 -10.11 -19.67
N THR A 82 -10.50 -8.86 -20.05
CA THR A 82 -9.43 -7.90 -20.36
C THR A 82 -8.55 -7.66 -19.14
N ILE A 83 -9.15 -7.43 -17.97
CA ILE A 83 -8.42 -7.20 -16.71
C ILE A 83 -7.63 -8.45 -16.33
N PHE A 84 -8.24 -9.64 -16.46
CA PHE A 84 -7.59 -10.92 -16.22
C PHE A 84 -6.34 -11.11 -17.09
N ARG A 85 -6.40 -10.78 -18.39
CA ARG A 85 -5.22 -10.82 -19.27
C ARG A 85 -4.10 -9.89 -18.80
N TYR A 86 -4.42 -8.68 -18.37
CA TYR A 86 -3.44 -7.77 -17.79
C TYR A 86 -2.84 -8.36 -16.50
N HIS A 87 -3.67 -8.95 -15.63
CA HIS A 87 -3.21 -9.59 -14.40
C HIS A 87 -2.25 -10.76 -14.67
N ILE A 88 -2.58 -11.66 -15.60
CA ILE A 88 -1.69 -12.78 -15.98
C ILE A 88 -0.37 -12.28 -16.55
N VAL A 89 -0.37 -11.21 -17.35
CA VAL A 89 0.87 -10.61 -17.86
C VAL A 89 1.71 -10.01 -16.72
N CYS A 90 1.09 -9.29 -15.77
CA CYS A 90 1.79 -8.78 -14.60
C CYS A 90 2.42 -9.91 -13.77
N LEU A 91 1.65 -10.97 -13.48
CA LEU A 91 2.13 -12.15 -12.76
C LEU A 91 3.33 -12.79 -13.48
N ALA A 92 3.21 -13.03 -14.79
CA ALA A 92 4.28 -13.63 -15.56
C ALA A 92 5.59 -12.81 -15.49
N ILE A 93 5.52 -11.49 -15.64
CA ILE A 93 6.70 -10.63 -15.56
C ILE A 93 7.30 -10.65 -14.15
N VAL A 94 6.47 -10.51 -13.11
CA VAL A 94 6.94 -10.50 -11.71
C VAL A 94 7.52 -11.85 -11.32
N PHE A 95 6.94 -12.97 -11.74
CA PHE A 95 7.44 -14.30 -11.42
C PHE A 95 8.73 -14.64 -12.17
N VAL A 96 8.86 -14.20 -13.43
CA VAL A 96 10.14 -14.30 -14.15
C VAL A 96 11.20 -13.46 -13.46
N TRP A 97 10.87 -12.23 -13.03
CA TRP A 97 11.80 -11.38 -12.29
C TRP A 97 12.21 -11.99 -10.95
N PHE A 98 11.28 -12.57 -10.21
CA PHE A 98 11.53 -13.33 -8.99
C PHE A 98 12.49 -14.50 -9.26
N ALA A 99 12.23 -15.31 -10.30
CA ALA A 99 13.08 -16.44 -10.64
C ALA A 99 14.51 -16.00 -11.01
N LEU A 100 14.65 -14.90 -11.75
CA LEU A 100 15.95 -14.29 -12.07
C LEU A 100 16.67 -13.79 -10.82
N CYS A 101 15.97 -13.09 -9.92
CA CYS A 101 16.56 -12.65 -8.66
C CYS A 101 16.99 -13.82 -7.78
N SER A 102 16.14 -14.85 -7.68
CA SER A 102 16.43 -16.05 -6.90
C SER A 102 17.64 -16.82 -7.44
N ALA A 103 17.83 -16.85 -8.76
CA ALA A 103 18.92 -17.58 -9.39
C ALA A 103 20.25 -16.79 -9.42
N TYR A 104 20.19 -15.46 -9.57
CA TYR A 104 21.37 -14.65 -9.90
C TYR A 104 21.64 -13.48 -8.95
N LEU A 105 20.66 -13.04 -8.16
CA LEU A 105 20.75 -11.84 -7.31
C LEU A 105 20.27 -12.11 -5.87
N PRO A 106 21.00 -12.88 -5.04
CA PRO A 106 20.58 -13.20 -3.67
C PRO A 106 20.28 -11.96 -2.80
N TRP A 107 21.02 -10.86 -3.01
CA TRP A 107 20.78 -9.60 -2.30
C TRP A 107 19.42 -8.98 -2.67
N ALA A 108 18.96 -9.11 -3.92
CA ALA A 108 17.68 -8.57 -4.38
C ALA A 108 16.51 -9.39 -3.80
N MET A 109 16.73 -10.67 -3.48
CA MET A 109 15.71 -11.50 -2.84
C MET A 109 15.30 -10.95 -1.46
N GLN A 110 16.16 -10.21 -0.76
CA GLN A 110 15.83 -9.60 0.52
C GLN A 110 14.60 -8.66 0.44
N VAL A 111 14.40 -7.99 -0.70
CA VAL A 111 13.23 -7.12 -0.93
C VAL A 111 12.10 -7.81 -1.68
N ILE A 112 12.41 -8.75 -2.56
CA ILE A 112 11.41 -9.40 -3.40
C ILE A 112 10.68 -10.53 -2.66
N GLN A 113 11.41 -11.40 -1.94
CA GLN A 113 10.86 -12.58 -1.28
C GLN A 113 9.71 -12.30 -0.30
N PRO A 114 9.77 -11.28 0.59
CA PRO A 114 8.70 -11.02 1.56
C PRO A 114 7.34 -10.72 0.91
N ASN A 115 7.33 -10.35 -0.37
CA ASN A 115 6.12 -10.00 -1.12
C ASN A 115 5.52 -11.20 -1.87
N LEU A 116 6.28 -12.29 -2.01
CA LEU A 116 6.00 -13.47 -2.84
C LEU A 116 6.31 -14.77 -2.05
N THR A 117 5.98 -14.81 -0.76
CA THR A 117 6.40 -15.88 0.17
C THR A 117 5.98 -17.26 -0.29
N SER A 118 4.74 -17.41 -0.72
CA SER A 118 4.20 -18.69 -1.18
C SER A 118 4.92 -19.22 -2.42
N LEU A 119 5.50 -18.34 -3.25
CA LEU A 119 6.22 -18.72 -4.46
C LEU A 119 7.59 -19.33 -4.13
N VAL A 120 8.20 -18.96 -3.00
CA VAL A 120 9.41 -19.63 -2.48
C VAL A 120 9.06 -21.04 -2.01
N GLU A 121 8.00 -21.16 -1.23
CA GLU A 121 7.63 -22.40 -0.55
C GLU A 121 7.07 -23.45 -1.51
N ALA A 122 6.18 -23.03 -2.41
CA ALA A 122 5.52 -23.93 -3.36
C ALA A 122 5.30 -23.24 -4.73
N PRO A 123 6.33 -23.19 -5.59
CA PRO A 123 6.29 -22.41 -6.84
C PRO A 123 5.15 -22.81 -7.79
N TRP A 124 4.93 -24.12 -7.96
CA TRP A 124 3.91 -24.64 -8.89
C TRP A 124 2.49 -24.36 -8.42
N SER A 125 2.15 -24.75 -7.19
CA SER A 125 0.81 -24.53 -6.63
C SER A 125 0.52 -23.03 -6.51
N SER A 126 1.47 -22.22 -6.05
CA SER A 126 1.34 -20.76 -6.00
C SER A 126 1.07 -20.15 -7.37
N THR A 127 1.74 -20.63 -8.42
CA THR A 127 1.53 -20.11 -9.78
C THR A 127 0.11 -20.41 -10.28
N VAL A 128 -0.35 -21.65 -10.11
CA VAL A 128 -1.70 -22.06 -10.52
C VAL A 128 -2.75 -21.31 -9.70
N LEU A 129 -2.60 -21.24 -8.38
CA LEU A 129 -3.55 -20.57 -7.49
C LEU A 129 -3.57 -19.05 -7.70
N SER A 130 -2.46 -18.45 -8.11
CA SER A 130 -2.40 -17.03 -8.50
C SER A 130 -3.18 -16.79 -9.79
N ALA A 131 -3.03 -17.68 -10.79
CA ALA A 131 -3.82 -17.62 -12.01
C ALA A 131 -5.33 -17.86 -11.76
N LEU A 132 -5.67 -18.61 -10.72
CA LEU A 132 -7.05 -18.83 -10.26
C LEU A 132 -7.59 -17.71 -9.34
N LEU A 133 -6.79 -16.66 -9.08
CA LEU A 133 -7.14 -15.53 -8.22
C LEU A 133 -7.32 -15.88 -6.71
N ILE A 134 -6.87 -17.07 -6.30
CA ILE A 134 -6.92 -17.53 -4.90
C ILE A 134 -5.71 -16.98 -4.16
N ASN A 135 -4.53 -17.21 -4.72
CA ASN A 135 -3.29 -16.64 -4.22
C ASN A 135 -3.13 -15.22 -4.79
N LYS A 136 -2.91 -14.24 -3.93
CA LYS A 136 -2.83 -12.83 -4.30
C LYS A 136 -1.58 -12.21 -3.66
N PRO A 137 -0.43 -12.28 -4.34
CA PRO A 137 0.80 -11.66 -3.84
C PRO A 137 0.65 -10.16 -3.60
N ASN A 138 1.50 -9.61 -2.74
CA ASN A 138 1.44 -8.21 -2.35
C ASN A 138 1.45 -7.29 -3.59
N TYR A 139 0.68 -6.21 -3.54
CA TYR A 139 0.52 -5.23 -4.62
C TYR A 139 -0.17 -5.71 -5.91
N LEU A 140 -0.40 -7.02 -6.08
CA LEU A 140 -1.07 -7.61 -7.25
C LEU A 140 -2.58 -7.85 -7.02
N GLU A 141 -3.09 -7.46 -5.85
CA GLU A 141 -4.37 -7.92 -5.30
C GLU A 141 -5.61 -7.17 -5.84
N ILE A 142 -5.47 -5.90 -6.22
CA ILE A 142 -6.60 -5.06 -6.66
C ILE A 142 -7.19 -5.56 -7.98
N LEU A 143 -6.37 -6.11 -8.88
CA LEU A 143 -6.86 -6.65 -10.16
C LEU A 143 -7.77 -7.88 -9.95
N PRO A 144 -7.37 -8.91 -9.16
CA PRO A 144 -8.26 -10.00 -8.71
C PRO A 144 -9.61 -9.51 -8.20
N LEU A 145 -9.62 -8.57 -7.24
CA LEU A 145 -10.87 -8.02 -6.68
C LEU A 145 -11.74 -7.42 -7.80
N TYR A 146 -11.14 -6.63 -8.68
CA TYR A 146 -11.88 -5.98 -9.75
C TYR A 146 -12.42 -6.99 -10.79
N ILE A 147 -11.70 -8.08 -11.06
CA ILE A 147 -12.17 -9.18 -11.91
C ILE A 147 -13.41 -9.82 -11.27
N MET A 148 -13.34 -10.17 -9.98
CA MET A 148 -14.46 -10.77 -9.25
C MET A 148 -15.70 -9.87 -9.28
N TYR A 149 -15.54 -8.57 -9.02
CA TYR A 149 -16.67 -7.64 -8.96
C TYR A 149 -17.25 -7.31 -10.35
N MET A 150 -16.42 -7.28 -11.40
CA MET A 150 -16.90 -7.15 -12.77
C MET A 150 -17.66 -8.41 -13.25
N LEU A 151 -17.30 -9.60 -12.76
CA LEU A 151 -18.05 -10.83 -13.02
C LEU A 151 -19.42 -10.83 -12.31
N LEU A 152 -19.48 -10.26 -11.10
CA LEU A 152 -20.70 -10.08 -10.30
C LEU A 152 -21.64 -9.00 -10.88
N LEU A 153 -21.09 -7.95 -11.49
CA LEU A 153 -21.84 -6.76 -11.95
C LEU A 153 -23.12 -7.06 -12.77
N PRO A 154 -23.17 -8.00 -13.72
CA PRO A 154 -24.40 -8.29 -14.47
C PRO A 154 -25.56 -8.75 -13.56
N ALA A 155 -25.27 -9.53 -12.53
CA ALA A 155 -26.26 -9.97 -11.56
C ALA A 155 -26.77 -8.78 -10.73
N LEU A 156 -25.86 -7.89 -10.30
CA LEU A 156 -26.22 -6.65 -9.59
C LEU A 156 -27.13 -5.77 -10.43
N VAL A 157 -26.76 -5.48 -11.68
CA VAL A 157 -27.55 -4.64 -12.59
C VAL A 157 -28.91 -5.26 -12.86
N ALA A 158 -28.99 -6.59 -13.06
CA ALA A 158 -30.26 -7.29 -13.22
C ALA A 158 -31.15 -7.18 -11.97
N ALA A 159 -30.57 -7.29 -10.77
CA ALA A 159 -31.29 -7.11 -9.51
C ALA A 159 -31.78 -5.66 -9.33
N TYR A 160 -30.95 -4.65 -9.63
CA TYR A 160 -31.33 -3.24 -9.56
C TYR A 160 -32.53 -2.94 -10.46
N ARG A 161 -32.51 -3.43 -11.70
CA ARG A 161 -33.61 -3.29 -12.66
C ARG A 161 -34.92 -3.94 -12.21
N ARG A 162 -34.84 -4.96 -11.34
CA ARG A 162 -36.00 -5.62 -10.73
C ARG A 162 -36.48 -4.94 -9.44
N GLY A 163 -35.89 -3.81 -9.05
CA GLY A 163 -36.23 -3.11 -7.80
C GLY A 163 -35.52 -3.64 -6.56
N TRP A 164 -34.59 -4.60 -6.69
CA TRP A 164 -33.90 -5.23 -5.56
C TRP A 164 -32.67 -4.45 -5.05
N MET A 165 -32.54 -3.16 -5.37
CA MET A 165 -31.36 -2.36 -5.02
C MET A 165 -31.07 -2.36 -3.52
N ILE A 166 -32.08 -2.15 -2.68
CA ILE A 166 -31.91 -2.17 -1.21
C ILE A 166 -31.57 -3.58 -0.73
N GLY A 167 -32.25 -4.61 -1.26
CA GLY A 167 -31.95 -6.01 -0.92
C GLY A 167 -30.49 -6.39 -1.23
N VAL A 168 -29.96 -5.93 -2.36
CA VAL A 168 -28.55 -6.13 -2.73
C VAL A 168 -27.60 -5.44 -1.75
N ILE A 169 -27.91 -4.22 -1.32
CA ILE A 169 -27.09 -3.50 -0.32
C ILE A 169 -27.14 -4.22 1.03
N VAL A 170 -28.30 -4.71 1.47
CA VAL A 170 -28.45 -5.47 2.72
C VAL A 170 -27.64 -6.77 2.65
N ILE A 171 -27.75 -7.53 1.56
CA ILE A 171 -26.96 -8.75 1.35
C ILE A 171 -25.45 -8.43 1.37
N SER A 172 -25.04 -7.37 0.69
CA SER A 172 -23.64 -6.93 0.66
C SER A 172 -23.13 -6.52 2.05
N THR A 173 -23.98 -5.89 2.87
CA THR A 173 -23.69 -5.53 4.26
C THR A 173 -23.52 -6.78 5.13
N ILE A 174 -24.37 -7.79 4.94
CA ILE A 174 -24.26 -9.07 5.65
C ILE A 174 -22.95 -9.77 5.29
N VAL A 175 -22.64 -9.86 3.99
CA VAL A 175 -21.38 -10.46 3.52
C VAL A 175 -20.16 -9.73 4.08
N TRP A 176 -20.20 -8.39 4.14
CA TRP A 176 -19.14 -7.61 4.78
C TRP A 176 -19.07 -7.85 6.29
N SER A 177 -20.19 -7.91 7.01
CA SER A 177 -20.17 -8.22 8.45
C SER A 177 -19.64 -9.61 8.78
N MET A 178 -19.60 -10.50 7.79
CA MET A 178 -19.03 -11.85 7.88
C MET A 178 -17.60 -11.93 7.33
N SER A 179 -16.98 -10.83 6.88
CA SER A 179 -15.58 -10.83 6.47
C SER A 179 -14.67 -11.29 7.60
N GLY A 180 -13.56 -11.95 7.27
CA GLY A 180 -12.70 -12.62 8.24
C GLY A 180 -13.22 -13.97 8.75
N SER A 181 -14.46 -14.37 8.42
CA SER A 181 -14.98 -15.70 8.80
C SER A 181 -14.40 -16.84 7.96
N ILE A 182 -13.93 -16.54 6.74
CA ILE A 182 -13.25 -17.52 5.88
C ILE A 182 -11.76 -17.46 6.20
N SER A 183 -11.31 -18.38 7.03
CA SER A 183 -9.91 -18.51 7.41
C SER A 183 -9.10 -19.24 6.35
N ASP A 184 -7.80 -18.97 6.32
CA ASP A 184 -6.84 -19.72 5.50
C ASP A 184 -6.90 -21.22 5.81
N SER A 185 -7.17 -21.62 7.06
CA SER A 185 -7.32 -23.03 7.44
C SER A 185 -8.46 -23.73 6.72
N LEU A 186 -9.58 -23.05 6.47
CA LEU A 186 -10.68 -23.60 5.68
C LEU A 186 -10.26 -23.82 4.23
N LEU A 187 -9.59 -22.84 3.64
CA LEU A 187 -9.09 -22.94 2.26
C LEU A 187 -8.03 -24.03 2.11
N LEU A 188 -7.10 -24.13 3.06
CA LEU A 188 -6.12 -25.21 3.11
C LEU A 188 -6.80 -26.59 3.15
N GLY A 189 -7.83 -26.77 3.99
CA GLY A 189 -8.57 -28.03 4.07
C GLY A 189 -9.30 -28.41 2.77
N LEU A 190 -9.80 -27.42 2.03
CA LEU A 190 -10.48 -27.64 0.75
C LEU A 190 -9.51 -27.90 -0.42
N LEU A 191 -8.33 -27.27 -0.38
CA LEU A 191 -7.38 -27.28 -1.50
C LEU A 191 -6.28 -28.33 -1.35
N SER A 192 -5.93 -28.75 -0.13
CA SER A 192 -4.88 -29.76 0.11
C SER A 192 -5.09 -31.10 -0.60
N PRO A 193 -6.34 -31.60 -0.85
CA PRO A 193 -6.52 -32.83 -1.64
C PRO A 193 -6.13 -32.67 -3.12
N ILE A 194 -6.10 -31.43 -3.62
CA ILE A 194 -5.79 -31.09 -5.02
C ILE A 194 -4.33 -30.62 -5.16
N PHE A 195 -3.82 -29.92 -4.14
CA PHE A 195 -2.47 -29.37 -4.08
C PHE A 195 -1.77 -29.88 -2.81
N PRO A 196 -0.95 -30.95 -2.89
CA PRO A 196 -0.31 -31.55 -1.73
C PRO A 196 0.75 -30.65 -1.08
N ASP A 197 1.51 -29.90 -1.90
CA ASP A 197 2.50 -28.91 -1.45
C ASP A 197 1.89 -27.50 -1.55
N LEU A 198 1.05 -27.15 -0.59
CA LEU A 198 0.25 -25.92 -0.61
C LEU A 198 0.81 -24.86 0.34
N ALA A 199 1.26 -23.74 -0.23
CA ALA A 199 1.49 -22.49 0.48
C ALA A 199 0.46 -21.45 0.01
N LEU A 200 -0.36 -20.93 0.94
CA LEU A 200 -1.37 -19.92 0.63
C LEU A 200 -0.92 -18.54 1.05
N GLN A 201 -1.04 -17.58 0.13
CA GLN A 201 -1.00 -16.16 0.40
C GLN A 201 -2.31 -15.56 -0.09
N THR A 202 -3.32 -15.53 0.78
CA THR A 202 -4.71 -15.12 0.45
C THR A 202 -4.87 -13.61 0.28
N GLY A 203 -3.79 -12.84 0.40
CA GLY A 203 -3.72 -11.40 0.19
C GLY A 203 -4.06 -10.60 1.44
N TYR A 204 -3.71 -9.32 1.41
CA TYR A 204 -4.00 -8.31 2.41
C TYR A 204 -5.47 -7.86 2.40
N PHE A 205 -6.15 -7.87 1.25
CA PHE A 205 -7.54 -7.42 1.15
C PHE A 205 -8.54 -8.59 1.14
N ASP A 206 -9.50 -8.58 2.08
CA ASP A 206 -10.60 -9.54 2.12
C ASP A 206 -11.62 -9.24 0.99
N PRO A 207 -11.81 -10.14 0.00
CA PRO A 207 -12.76 -9.92 -1.09
C PRO A 207 -14.22 -9.76 -0.64
N PHE A 208 -14.62 -10.35 0.48
CA PHE A 208 -15.97 -10.29 1.05
C PHE A 208 -16.24 -8.97 1.76
N ALA A 209 -15.21 -8.34 2.33
CA ALA A 209 -15.30 -6.97 2.81
C ALA A 209 -15.35 -5.99 1.64
N TRP A 210 -14.37 -6.07 0.74
CA TRP A 210 -14.15 -5.07 -0.30
C TRP A 210 -15.24 -5.02 -1.36
N GLN A 211 -16.05 -6.07 -1.51
CA GLN A 211 -17.22 -6.05 -2.40
C GLN A 211 -18.23 -5.00 -1.95
N PHE A 212 -18.29 -4.67 -0.66
CA PHE A 212 -19.21 -3.66 -0.11
C PHE A 212 -19.04 -2.30 -0.80
N LEU A 213 -17.80 -1.81 -0.90
CA LEU A 213 -17.51 -0.54 -1.56
C LEU A 213 -17.98 -0.56 -3.02
N PHE A 214 -17.67 -1.63 -3.75
CA PHE A 214 -18.04 -1.75 -5.16
C PHE A 214 -19.56 -1.83 -5.33
N VAL A 215 -20.24 -2.67 -4.55
CA VAL A 215 -21.69 -2.89 -4.65
C VAL A 215 -22.45 -1.63 -4.30
N VAL A 216 -22.15 -0.99 -3.16
CA VAL A 216 -22.80 0.26 -2.74
C VAL A 216 -22.57 1.36 -3.77
N ALA A 217 -21.33 1.56 -4.23
CA ALA A 217 -21.02 2.57 -5.23
C ALA A 217 -21.75 2.28 -6.57
N SER A 218 -21.83 1.01 -6.99
CA SER A 218 -22.55 0.64 -8.21
C SER A 218 -24.06 0.81 -8.12
N ALA A 219 -24.65 0.62 -6.92
CA ALA A 219 -26.04 0.96 -6.65
C ALA A 219 -26.27 2.47 -6.76
N PHE A 220 -25.37 3.29 -6.21
CA PHE A 220 -25.41 4.75 -6.40
C PHE A 220 -25.23 5.17 -7.85
N GLY A 221 -24.35 4.49 -8.60
CA GLY A 221 -24.16 4.70 -10.03
C GLY A 221 -25.42 4.37 -10.84
N TYR A 222 -26.10 3.27 -10.49
CA TYR A 222 -27.41 2.90 -11.05
C TYR A 222 -28.46 3.97 -10.74
N ALA A 223 -28.58 4.37 -9.48
CA ALA A 223 -29.55 5.37 -9.02
C ALA A 223 -29.31 6.74 -9.68
N ALA A 224 -28.06 7.11 -9.97
CA ALA A 224 -27.73 8.35 -10.66
C ALA A 224 -28.21 8.42 -12.12
N ASN A 225 -28.70 7.33 -12.70
CA ASN A 225 -29.41 7.34 -13.99
C ASN A 225 -30.93 7.52 -13.85
N GLN A 226 -31.48 7.50 -12.63
CA GLN A 226 -32.92 7.64 -12.37
C GLN A 226 -33.31 9.11 -12.22
N ALA A 227 -34.41 9.52 -12.84
CA ALA A 227 -34.86 10.92 -12.83
C ALA A 227 -35.21 11.45 -11.42
N ASN A 228 -35.70 10.57 -10.54
CA ASN A 228 -36.16 10.93 -9.20
C ASN A 228 -35.09 10.78 -8.12
N PHE A 229 -33.83 10.53 -8.48
CA PHE A 229 -32.77 10.30 -7.51
C PHE A 229 -32.31 11.59 -6.83
N ARG A 230 -32.85 11.84 -5.63
CA ARG A 230 -32.50 12.96 -4.76
C ARG A 230 -31.46 12.55 -3.73
N TRP A 231 -30.21 12.89 -3.99
CA TRP A 231 -29.08 12.55 -3.11
C TRP A 231 -28.49 13.77 -2.38
N TYR A 232 -28.65 14.97 -2.93
CA TYR A 232 -28.07 16.19 -2.37
C TYR A 232 -29.01 16.83 -1.35
N SER A 233 -28.46 17.21 -0.20
CA SER A 233 -29.09 18.09 0.77
C SER A 233 -28.03 19.02 1.38
N ALA A 234 -28.32 20.32 1.46
CA ALA A 234 -27.38 21.30 2.02
C ALA A 234 -27.14 21.08 3.52
N THR A 235 -28.19 20.74 4.28
CA THR A 235 -28.08 20.44 5.71
C THR A 235 -27.24 19.20 5.95
N PHE A 236 -27.43 18.16 5.13
CA PHE A 236 -26.63 16.94 5.22
C PHE A 236 -25.17 17.20 4.79
N ALA A 237 -24.93 18.06 3.79
CA ALA A 237 -23.57 18.46 3.39
C ALA A 237 -22.82 19.22 4.49
N VAL A 238 -23.49 20.13 5.20
CA VAL A 238 -22.88 20.81 6.36
C VAL A 238 -22.58 19.83 7.48
N GLY A 239 -23.53 18.95 7.82
CA GLY A 239 -23.31 17.91 8.84
C GLY A 239 -22.15 16.97 8.47
N ALA A 240 -22.11 16.50 7.23
CA ALA A 240 -21.02 15.66 6.72
C ALA A 240 -19.67 16.39 6.77
N ALA A 241 -19.62 17.69 6.43
CA ALA A 241 -18.40 18.48 6.51
C ALA A 241 -17.90 18.63 7.96
N ILE A 242 -18.79 18.87 8.91
CA ILE A 242 -18.43 18.95 10.35
C ILE A 242 -17.85 17.62 10.81
N ILE A 243 -18.51 16.49 10.51
CA ILE A 243 -18.03 15.16 10.90
C ILE A 243 -16.68 14.85 10.23
N ALA A 244 -16.51 15.20 8.95
CA ALA A 244 -15.24 15.03 8.24
C ALA A 244 -14.10 15.79 8.92
N VAL A 245 -14.34 17.05 9.34
CA VAL A 245 -13.35 17.85 10.09
C VAL A 245 -13.03 17.21 11.44
N ILE A 246 -14.03 16.71 12.17
CA ILE A 246 -13.80 16.00 13.44
C ILE A 246 -12.92 14.77 13.21
N PHE A 247 -13.22 13.95 12.20
CA PHE A 247 -12.42 12.76 11.89
C PHE A 247 -11.01 13.10 11.42
N LEU A 248 -10.85 14.19 10.67
CA LEU A 248 -9.55 14.71 10.26
C LEU A 248 -8.73 15.15 11.48
N CYS A 249 -9.31 15.92 12.39
CA CYS A 249 -8.66 16.34 13.63
C CYS A 249 -8.28 15.14 14.52
N ALA A 250 -9.16 14.13 14.61
CA ALA A 250 -8.89 12.89 15.33
C ALA A 250 -7.71 12.13 14.71
N HIS A 251 -7.70 11.99 13.39
CA HIS A 251 -6.61 11.36 12.64
C HIS A 251 -5.29 12.10 12.85
N HIS A 252 -5.28 13.43 12.89
CA HIS A 252 -4.08 14.22 13.16
C HIS A 252 -3.79 14.43 14.66
N GLY A 253 -4.33 13.60 15.55
CA GLY A 253 -3.94 13.54 16.97
C GLY A 253 -4.48 14.66 17.85
N THR A 254 -5.45 15.45 17.38
CA THR A 254 -6.03 16.57 18.17
C THR A 254 -6.69 16.06 19.47
N PHE A 255 -7.20 14.82 19.46
CA PHE A 255 -7.95 14.24 20.57
C PHE A 255 -7.17 13.19 21.38
N THR A 256 -5.86 13.10 21.20
CA THR A 256 -4.99 12.15 21.93
C THR A 256 -5.12 12.31 23.45
N ARG A 257 -5.27 13.55 23.94
CA ARG A 257 -5.48 13.84 25.38
C ARG A 257 -6.78 13.27 25.96
N TRP A 258 -7.75 12.94 25.10
CA TRP A 258 -9.01 12.29 25.48
C TRP A 258 -8.98 10.78 25.21
N GLY A 259 -7.79 10.21 25.00
CA GLY A 259 -7.59 8.79 24.73
C GLY A 259 -7.81 8.40 23.26
N LEU A 260 -8.28 9.30 22.39
CA LEU A 260 -8.45 9.04 20.96
C LEU A 260 -7.12 9.21 20.21
N HIS A 261 -6.28 8.17 20.28
CA HIS A 261 -5.01 8.10 19.56
C HIS A 261 -5.10 7.20 18.31
N GLN A 262 -4.06 7.24 17.46
CA GLN A 262 -4.01 6.51 16.18
C GLN A 262 -4.27 5.02 16.31
N GLY A 263 -3.69 4.34 17.32
CA GLY A 263 -3.95 2.91 17.57
C GLY A 263 -5.43 2.54 17.72
N ILE A 264 -6.23 3.33 18.45
CA ILE A 264 -7.69 3.09 18.55
C ILE A 264 -8.35 3.31 17.20
N LEU A 265 -8.04 4.42 16.53
CA LEU A 265 -8.62 4.73 15.22
C LEU A 265 -8.30 3.63 14.20
N TYR A 266 -7.08 3.10 14.21
CA TYR A 266 -6.64 2.02 13.34
C TYR A 266 -7.41 0.72 13.64
N SER A 267 -7.62 0.38 14.92
CA SER A 267 -8.40 -0.82 15.31
C SER A 267 -9.87 -0.76 14.83
N LEU A 268 -10.48 0.42 14.82
CA LEU A 268 -11.86 0.62 14.37
C LEU A 268 -11.97 0.74 12.85
N ALA A 269 -10.87 1.16 12.20
CA ALA A 269 -10.75 1.33 10.77
C ALA A 269 -9.75 0.34 10.18
N ASP A 270 -9.86 -0.93 10.57
CA ASP A 270 -9.09 -1.99 9.92
C ASP A 270 -9.22 -1.90 8.39
N LYS A 271 -8.14 -2.15 7.67
CA LYS A 271 -8.08 -1.98 6.21
C LYS A 271 -8.36 -3.28 5.45
N PRO A 272 -7.75 -4.43 5.78
CA PRO A 272 -8.13 -5.74 5.24
C PRO A 272 -9.63 -6.00 5.20
N GLU A 273 -10.31 -5.85 6.35
CA GLU A 273 -11.73 -6.16 6.52
C GLU A 273 -12.66 -4.94 6.36
N LEU A 274 -12.10 -3.78 6.03
CA LEU A 274 -12.82 -2.51 5.96
C LEU A 274 -13.62 -2.24 7.25
N GLY A 275 -12.93 -1.99 8.36
CA GLY A 275 -13.56 -1.63 9.63
C GLY A 275 -14.63 -0.55 9.48
N TRP A 276 -15.68 -0.61 10.29
CA TRP A 276 -16.85 0.26 10.15
C TRP A 276 -16.49 1.76 10.15
N PHE A 277 -15.45 2.15 10.90
CA PHE A 277 -15.00 3.54 10.96
C PHE A 277 -14.35 3.95 9.63
N ARG A 278 -13.58 3.06 8.98
CA ARG A 278 -13.02 3.26 7.63
C ARG A 278 -14.12 3.50 6.61
N VAL A 279 -15.15 2.64 6.63
CA VAL A 279 -16.32 2.71 5.74
C VAL A 279 -17.09 4.02 5.92
N LEU A 280 -17.34 4.43 7.16
CA LEU A 280 -18.01 5.70 7.45
C LEU A 280 -17.17 6.90 6.98
N ASN A 281 -15.88 6.90 7.29
CA ASN A 281 -14.97 7.99 6.95
C ASN A 281 -14.90 8.19 5.43
N ILE A 282 -14.70 7.12 4.67
CA ILE A 282 -14.68 7.23 3.21
C ILE A 282 -16.04 7.58 2.61
N ALA A 283 -17.15 7.11 3.18
CA ALA A 283 -18.49 7.45 2.68
C ALA A 283 -18.77 8.95 2.81
N ILE A 284 -18.35 9.57 3.92
CA ILE A 284 -18.46 11.02 4.14
C ILE A 284 -17.65 11.78 3.10
N TRP A 285 -16.37 11.43 2.91
CA TRP A 285 -15.52 12.11 1.93
C TRP A 285 -15.96 11.88 0.48
N ALA A 286 -16.46 10.69 0.14
CA ALA A 286 -17.06 10.42 -1.16
C ALA A 286 -18.29 11.29 -1.42
N TYR A 287 -19.16 11.45 -0.40
CA TYR A 287 -20.30 12.34 -0.46
C TYR A 287 -19.88 13.80 -0.65
N LEU A 288 -18.93 14.31 0.15
CA LEU A 288 -18.43 15.68 0.03
C LEU A 288 -17.75 15.94 -1.32
N THR A 289 -17.03 14.96 -1.85
CA THR A 289 -16.45 15.01 -3.21
C THR A 289 -17.55 15.11 -4.26
N ALA A 290 -18.63 14.34 -4.13
CA ALA A 290 -19.78 14.43 -5.03
C ALA A 290 -20.49 15.79 -4.92
N VAL A 291 -20.65 16.33 -3.70
CA VAL A 291 -21.16 17.69 -3.46
C VAL A 291 -20.30 18.74 -4.16
N LEU A 292 -18.97 18.63 -4.03
CA LEU A 292 -18.02 19.53 -4.69
C LEU A 292 -18.14 19.47 -6.21
N ILE A 293 -18.20 18.27 -6.80
CA ILE A 293 -18.42 18.09 -8.25
C ILE A 293 -19.75 18.69 -8.69
N ARG A 294 -20.81 18.57 -7.88
CA ARG A 294 -22.13 19.16 -8.18
C ARG A 294 -22.08 20.69 -8.20
N ILE A 295 -21.43 21.31 -7.22
CA ILE A 295 -21.41 22.78 -7.06
C ILE A 295 -20.36 23.42 -7.98
N ARG A 296 -19.19 22.78 -8.12
CA ARG A 296 -18.03 23.25 -8.89
C ARG A 296 -17.46 22.13 -9.76
N PRO A 297 -18.13 21.75 -10.86
CA PRO A 297 -17.76 20.58 -11.67
C PRO A 297 -16.35 20.63 -12.27
N ASN A 298 -15.77 21.83 -12.43
CA ASN A 298 -14.46 22.02 -13.02
C ASN A 298 -13.31 22.12 -12.00
N TRP A 299 -13.58 22.24 -10.69
CA TRP A 299 -12.54 22.44 -9.67
C TRP A 299 -11.60 21.24 -9.50
N LEU A 300 -12.14 20.03 -9.72
CA LEU A 300 -11.36 18.79 -9.66
C LEU A 300 -10.84 18.35 -11.03
N VAL A 301 -11.02 19.16 -12.08
CA VAL A 301 -10.59 18.82 -13.43
C VAL A 301 -9.18 19.34 -13.65
N PHE A 302 -8.22 18.42 -13.63
CA PHE A 302 -6.83 18.70 -13.98
C PHE A 302 -6.39 17.80 -15.13
N ARG A 303 -6.03 18.40 -16.27
CA ARG A 303 -5.81 17.68 -17.54
C ARG A 303 -4.72 16.59 -17.45
N PRO A 304 -3.55 16.81 -16.82
CA PRO A 304 -2.55 15.76 -16.67
C PRO A 304 -3.05 14.55 -15.88
N LEU A 305 -3.86 14.77 -14.84
CA LEU A 305 -4.44 13.66 -14.07
C LEU A 305 -5.56 12.97 -14.84
N SER A 306 -6.40 13.73 -15.54
CA SER A 306 -7.41 13.15 -16.43
C SER A 306 -6.73 12.22 -17.42
N TYR A 307 -5.62 12.66 -18.03
CA TYR A 307 -4.81 11.89 -18.98
C TYR A 307 -4.52 10.47 -18.46
N ILE A 308 -3.95 10.38 -17.26
CA ILE A 308 -3.67 9.10 -16.60
C ILE A 308 -4.95 8.33 -16.28
N GLY A 309 -5.94 8.99 -15.68
CA GLY A 309 -7.15 8.33 -15.20
C GLY A 309 -8.01 7.71 -16.30
N ARG A 310 -7.99 8.25 -17.53
CA ARG A 310 -8.67 7.63 -18.68
C ARG A 310 -8.11 6.24 -19.02
N HIS A 311 -6.84 6.02 -18.72
CA HIS A 311 -6.09 4.80 -19.05
C HIS A 311 -5.74 3.99 -17.79
N SER A 312 -6.61 4.04 -16.78
CA SER A 312 -6.29 3.49 -15.45
C SER A 312 -5.86 2.03 -15.45
N LEU A 313 -6.40 1.17 -16.33
CA LEU A 313 -6.02 -0.25 -16.34
C LEU A 313 -4.57 -0.44 -16.79
N GLN A 314 -4.16 0.28 -17.83
CA GLN A 314 -2.80 0.20 -18.37
C GLN A 314 -1.80 0.80 -17.39
N VAL A 315 -2.16 1.95 -16.82
CA VAL A 315 -1.37 2.59 -15.76
C VAL A 315 -1.27 1.70 -14.52
N PHE A 316 -2.38 1.08 -14.12
CA PHE A 316 -2.39 0.16 -12.99
C PHE A 316 -1.48 -1.04 -13.27
N ALA A 317 -1.63 -1.72 -14.40
CA ALA A 317 -0.74 -2.84 -14.73
C ALA A 317 0.75 -2.44 -14.81
N TRP A 318 1.04 -1.25 -15.33
CA TRP A 318 2.40 -0.72 -15.43
C TRP A 318 3.02 -0.48 -14.05
N HIS A 319 2.35 0.26 -13.15
CA HIS A 319 2.92 0.56 -11.84
C HIS A 319 3.18 -0.73 -11.05
N THR A 320 2.28 -1.73 -11.12
CA THR A 320 2.45 -3.00 -10.40
C THR A 320 3.68 -3.77 -10.87
N VAL A 321 4.06 -3.68 -12.15
CA VAL A 321 5.30 -4.29 -12.64
C VAL A 321 6.51 -3.45 -12.23
N MET A 322 6.44 -2.12 -12.40
CA MET A 322 7.55 -1.23 -12.11
C MET A 322 7.97 -1.24 -10.64
N ILE A 323 7.03 -1.38 -9.70
CA ILE A 323 7.35 -1.46 -8.27
C ILE A 323 8.29 -2.64 -7.98
N TYR A 324 8.06 -3.81 -8.59
CA TYR A 324 8.89 -5.01 -8.39
C TYR A 324 10.22 -4.89 -9.12
N LEU A 325 10.22 -4.37 -10.35
CA LEU A 325 11.46 -4.22 -11.12
C LEU A 325 12.41 -3.21 -10.49
N MET A 326 11.89 -2.13 -9.91
CA MET A 326 12.69 -1.05 -9.30
C MET A 326 12.99 -1.30 -7.82
N ALA A 327 12.34 -2.26 -7.16
CA ALA A 327 12.52 -2.53 -5.74
C ALA A 327 13.98 -2.78 -5.34
N PRO A 328 14.81 -3.57 -6.08
CA PRO A 328 16.20 -3.78 -5.70
C PRO A 328 17.04 -2.50 -5.74
N MET A 329 16.92 -1.69 -6.80
CA MET A 329 17.62 -0.40 -6.88
C MET A 329 17.13 0.59 -5.83
N LEU A 330 15.82 0.72 -5.63
CA LEU A 330 15.28 1.63 -4.62
C LEU A 330 15.67 1.19 -3.21
N MET A 331 15.70 -0.12 -2.95
CA MET A 331 16.18 -0.65 -1.68
C MET A 331 17.65 -0.28 -1.46
N SER A 332 18.52 -0.44 -2.45
CA SER A 332 19.95 -0.14 -2.30
C SER A 332 20.25 1.35 -2.18
N GLN A 333 19.36 2.21 -2.68
CA GLN A 333 19.51 3.66 -2.66
C GLN A 333 18.68 4.34 -1.58
N ARG A 334 17.93 3.61 -0.74
CA ARG A 334 16.91 4.18 0.17
C ARG A 334 17.42 5.16 1.23
N PHE A 335 18.73 5.16 1.48
CA PHE A 335 19.38 6.05 2.45
C PHE A 335 20.19 7.16 1.78
N GLU A 336 20.22 7.19 0.45
CA GLU A 336 20.93 8.23 -0.29
C GLU A 336 20.10 9.52 -0.39
N PRO A 337 20.73 10.71 -0.40
CA PRO A 337 20.02 11.99 -0.52
C PRO A 337 19.14 12.11 -1.77
N HIS A 338 19.45 11.37 -2.84
CA HIS A 338 18.70 11.36 -4.10
C HIS A 338 17.59 10.31 -4.18
N TYR A 339 17.34 9.54 -3.11
CA TYR A 339 16.34 8.48 -3.09
C TYR A 339 14.94 8.95 -3.52
N GLU A 340 14.44 10.05 -2.94
CA GLU A 340 13.09 10.56 -3.24
C GLU A 340 12.96 10.95 -4.72
N TRP A 341 14.02 11.52 -5.30
CA TRP A 341 14.06 11.85 -6.73
C TRP A 341 13.97 10.62 -7.62
N LEU A 342 14.63 9.52 -7.22
CA LEU A 342 14.48 8.24 -7.91
C LEU A 342 13.05 7.71 -7.82
N VAL A 343 12.41 7.82 -6.64
CA VAL A 343 11.00 7.43 -6.47
C VAL A 343 10.08 8.28 -7.35
N PHE A 344 10.27 9.60 -7.42
CA PHE A 344 9.47 10.47 -8.29
C PHE A 344 9.68 10.18 -9.77
N LEU A 345 10.92 9.87 -10.19
CA LEU A 345 11.22 9.46 -11.55
C LEU A 345 10.52 8.14 -11.90
N CYS A 346 10.59 7.14 -11.00
CA CYS A 346 9.85 5.88 -11.12
C CYS A 346 8.34 6.13 -11.21
N ALA A 347 7.78 7.01 -10.38
CA ALA A 347 6.37 7.35 -10.41
C ALA A 347 5.98 8.06 -11.70
N ALA A 348 6.83 8.92 -12.27
CA ALA A 348 6.60 9.56 -13.55
C ALA A 348 6.53 8.57 -14.72
N SER A 349 7.08 7.36 -14.59
CA SER A 349 6.99 6.32 -15.61
C SER A 349 5.54 5.89 -15.92
N ILE A 350 4.58 6.14 -15.03
CA ILE A 350 3.17 5.78 -15.28
C ILE A 350 2.53 6.54 -16.45
N TRP A 351 3.17 7.59 -16.97
CA TRP A 351 2.75 8.27 -18.20
C TRP A 351 3.07 7.47 -19.46
N ILE A 352 4.08 6.59 -19.43
CA ILE A 352 4.51 5.75 -20.56
C ILE A 352 3.37 4.91 -21.13
N PRO A 353 2.62 4.10 -20.35
CA PRO A 353 1.51 3.31 -20.89
C PRO A 353 0.39 4.16 -21.49
N VAL A 354 0.23 5.40 -21.02
CA VAL A 354 -0.74 6.34 -21.58
C VAL A 354 -0.27 6.84 -22.94
N TRP A 355 0.98 7.31 -23.02
CA TRP A 355 1.61 7.75 -24.26
C TRP A 355 1.57 6.64 -25.33
N MET A 356 1.91 5.41 -24.96
CA MET A 356 1.86 4.24 -25.84
C MET A 356 0.45 3.96 -26.39
N ARG A 357 -0.60 4.24 -25.59
CA ARG A 357 -1.99 4.03 -26.00
C ARG A 357 -2.49 5.12 -26.93
N GLU A 358 -2.20 6.38 -26.65
CA GLU A 358 -2.69 7.48 -27.48
C GLU A 358 -1.95 7.59 -28.83
N HIS A 359 -0.70 7.14 -28.91
CA HIS A 359 0.06 7.16 -30.16
C HIS A 359 -0.04 5.86 -30.96
N SER A 360 -1.03 5.01 -30.69
CA SER A 360 -1.18 3.71 -31.38
C SER A 360 -1.42 3.83 -32.87
N GLU A 361 -2.00 4.95 -33.32
CA GLU A 361 -2.28 5.23 -34.72
C GLU A 361 -1.07 5.84 -35.45
N HIS A 362 -0.14 6.46 -34.71
CA HIS A 362 1.00 7.20 -35.27
C HIS A 362 2.28 6.37 -35.31
N PHE A 363 2.42 5.39 -34.40
CA PHE A 363 3.62 4.55 -34.30
C PHE A 363 3.28 3.07 -34.34
N SER A 364 4.12 2.31 -35.05
CA SER A 364 4.05 0.85 -35.05
C SER A 364 4.20 0.29 -33.62
N THR A 365 3.65 -0.90 -33.39
CA THR A 365 3.75 -1.58 -32.09
C THR A 365 5.20 -1.70 -31.63
N THR A 366 6.11 -2.12 -32.51
CA THR A 366 7.55 -2.23 -32.21
C THR A 366 8.14 -0.90 -31.77
N LYS A 367 7.84 0.20 -32.46
CA LYS A 367 8.37 1.53 -32.14
C LYS A 367 7.83 2.07 -30.80
N ARG A 368 6.58 1.78 -30.47
CA ARG A 368 5.99 2.16 -29.17
C ARG A 368 6.58 1.39 -28.00
N TRP A 369 6.89 0.11 -28.21
CA TRP A 369 7.57 -0.69 -27.21
C TRP A 369 9.04 -0.29 -27.06
N SER A 370 9.77 -0.07 -28.15
CA SER A 370 11.18 0.34 -28.05
C SER A 370 11.36 1.72 -27.42
N LEU A 371 10.55 2.71 -27.80
CA LEU A 371 10.63 4.08 -27.27
C LEU A 371 9.91 4.29 -25.94
N GLY A 372 9.02 3.36 -25.56
CA GLY A 372 8.21 3.45 -24.35
C GLY A 372 8.48 2.27 -23.43
N GLY A 373 7.55 1.32 -23.43
CA GLY A 373 7.49 0.28 -22.39
C GLY A 373 8.73 -0.61 -22.29
N GLY A 374 9.24 -1.08 -23.43
CA GLY A 374 10.45 -1.91 -23.49
C GLY A 374 11.70 -1.15 -23.09
N GLY A 375 11.86 0.10 -23.55
CA GLY A 375 12.97 0.95 -23.13
C GLY A 375 13.00 1.18 -21.62
N ALA A 376 11.85 1.52 -21.02
CA ALA A 376 11.76 1.74 -19.57
C ALA A 376 11.95 0.45 -18.76
N ILE A 377 11.46 -0.70 -19.23
CA ILE A 377 11.76 -2.00 -18.59
C ILE A 377 13.26 -2.29 -18.65
N THR A 378 13.91 -2.09 -19.80
CA THR A 378 15.36 -2.28 -19.93
C THR A 378 16.13 -1.39 -18.97
N VAL A 379 15.78 -0.10 -18.88
CA VAL A 379 16.39 0.83 -17.93
C VAL A 379 16.17 0.37 -16.49
N ALA A 380 14.95 -0.04 -16.15
CA ALA A 380 14.63 -0.55 -14.81
C ALA A 380 15.50 -1.77 -14.43
N LEU A 381 15.62 -2.74 -15.35
CA LEU A 381 16.47 -3.92 -15.15
C LEU A 381 17.94 -3.52 -15.03
N MET A 382 18.44 -2.64 -15.90
CA MET A 382 19.82 -2.16 -15.83
C MET A 382 20.12 -1.50 -14.50
N LEU A 383 19.26 -0.58 -14.05
CA LEU A 383 19.41 0.11 -12.76
C LEU A 383 19.41 -0.87 -11.59
N SER A 384 18.49 -1.83 -11.59
CA SER A 384 18.43 -2.88 -10.54
C SER A 384 19.60 -3.86 -10.57
N LEU A 385 20.33 -3.95 -11.68
CA LEU A 385 21.57 -4.73 -11.77
C LEU A 385 22.81 -3.91 -11.40
N THR A 386 22.81 -2.59 -11.63
CA THR A 386 23.96 -1.72 -11.36
C THR A 386 24.00 -1.23 -9.92
N PHE A 387 22.85 -0.91 -9.33
CA PHE A 387 22.76 -0.38 -7.98
C PHE A 387 22.61 -1.52 -6.97
N THR A 388 23.73 -2.17 -6.67
CA THR A 388 23.82 -3.18 -5.60
C THR A 388 24.09 -2.49 -4.25
N PRO A 389 23.54 -3.00 -3.13
CA PRO A 389 23.94 -2.53 -1.81
C PRO A 389 25.44 -2.79 -1.61
N GLU A 390 26.08 -1.93 -0.81
CA GLU A 390 27.49 -2.13 -0.44
C GLU A 390 27.65 -3.47 0.29
N ALA A 391 28.70 -4.21 -0.02
CA ALA A 391 28.94 -5.51 0.59
C ALA A 391 29.29 -5.32 2.07
N VAL A 392 28.32 -5.58 2.93
CA VAL A 392 28.51 -5.52 4.38
C VAL A 392 29.30 -6.78 4.81
N PRO A 393 30.41 -6.64 5.54
CA PRO A 393 31.20 -7.78 5.98
C PRO A 393 30.39 -8.69 6.90
N VAL A 394 30.40 -9.99 6.60
CA VAL A 394 29.74 -11.02 7.41
C VAL A 394 30.38 -11.07 8.79
N VAL A 395 29.55 -11.01 9.82
CA VAL A 395 29.97 -11.18 11.21
C VAL A 395 29.61 -12.60 11.63
N GLU A 396 30.61 -13.37 12.06
CA GLU A 396 30.39 -14.69 12.66
C GLU A 396 30.56 -14.60 14.17
N ALA A 397 29.76 -15.39 14.89
CA ALA A 397 29.92 -15.54 16.33
C ALA A 397 31.18 -16.34 16.65
N ASP A 398 31.87 -15.95 17.72
CA ASP A 398 33.03 -16.67 18.22
C ASP A 398 32.64 -18.04 18.82
N SER A 399 33.65 -18.80 19.27
CA SER A 399 33.44 -20.11 19.92
C SER A 399 32.54 -20.09 21.17
N LYS A 400 32.25 -18.91 21.74
CA LYS A 400 31.37 -18.72 22.89
C LYS A 400 29.98 -18.23 22.47
N GLY A 401 29.72 -18.09 21.18
CA GLY A 401 28.47 -17.59 20.65
C GLY A 401 28.32 -16.06 20.80
N LEU A 402 29.42 -15.31 20.82
CA LEU A 402 29.43 -13.84 20.93
C LEU A 402 29.89 -13.19 19.63
N ALA A 403 29.29 -12.08 19.24
CA ALA A 403 29.66 -11.31 18.04
C ALA A 403 29.49 -9.79 18.24
N PRO A 404 30.27 -8.94 17.56
CA PRO A 404 30.09 -7.49 17.57
C PRO A 404 28.81 -7.05 16.86
N LEU A 405 28.13 -6.04 17.40
CA LEU A 405 26.97 -5.36 16.79
C LEU A 405 27.36 -3.92 16.44
N SER A 406 27.32 -3.57 15.16
CA SER A 406 27.55 -2.22 14.65
C SER A 406 26.23 -1.47 14.49
N VAL A 407 26.14 -0.25 15.05
CA VAL A 407 24.95 0.61 15.01
C VAL A 407 25.32 1.99 14.49
N LYS A 408 24.81 2.36 13.32
CA LYS A 408 24.95 3.68 12.71
C LYS A 408 23.63 4.44 12.80
N ILE A 409 23.69 5.72 13.18
CA ILE A 409 22.51 6.59 13.28
C ILE A 409 22.56 7.68 12.20
N GLU A 410 21.46 7.82 11.46
CA GLU A 410 21.30 8.80 10.39
C GLU A 410 20.11 9.74 10.68
N ASN A 411 20.01 10.83 9.92
CA ASN A 411 19.02 11.91 10.13
C ASN A 411 19.05 12.57 11.51
N ILE A 412 20.25 12.67 12.12
CA ILE A 412 20.47 13.41 13.37
C ILE A 412 20.28 14.91 13.09
N GLN A 413 19.43 15.57 13.86
CA GLN A 413 19.09 16.98 13.71
C GLN A 413 19.41 17.73 15.00
N GLY A 414 20.61 18.28 15.11
CA GLY A 414 21.05 19.02 16.29
C GLY A 414 22.38 18.51 16.83
N ASP A 415 22.74 19.04 18.00
CA ASP A 415 24.04 18.81 18.64
C ASP A 415 23.94 17.93 19.90
N GLY A 416 22.73 17.57 20.34
CA GLY A 416 22.46 16.70 21.49
C GLY A 416 23.05 15.31 21.35
N ALA A 417 23.26 14.62 22.47
CA ALA A 417 23.80 13.26 22.45
C ALA A 417 22.76 12.30 21.87
N VAL A 418 23.21 11.29 21.12
CA VAL A 418 22.34 10.23 20.62
C VAL A 418 22.42 9.04 21.57
N VAL A 419 21.33 8.77 22.27
CA VAL A 419 21.19 7.62 23.18
C VAL A 419 20.81 6.39 22.37
N ILE A 420 21.61 5.34 22.47
CA ILE A 420 21.40 4.04 21.81
C ILE A 420 21.05 2.99 22.86
N LEU A 421 19.88 2.37 22.72
CA LEU A 421 19.33 1.35 23.61
C LEU A 421 19.15 0.03 22.86
N VAL A 422 19.81 -1.05 23.31
CA VAL A 422 19.72 -2.39 22.70
C VAL A 422 18.98 -3.33 23.63
N TYR A 423 17.83 -3.82 23.20
CA TYR A 423 16.93 -4.68 23.96
C TYR A 423 17.06 -6.14 23.55
N ALA A 424 17.11 -7.05 24.51
CA ALA A 424 16.99 -8.50 24.28
C ALA A 424 15.56 -8.94 23.94
N GLU A 425 15.41 -10.16 23.44
CA GLU A 425 14.11 -10.75 23.08
C GLU A 425 13.10 -10.79 24.24
N GLU A 426 13.56 -10.87 25.48
CA GLU A 426 12.68 -10.90 26.67
C GLU A 426 12.47 -9.52 27.32
N ASP A 427 13.21 -8.49 26.88
CA ASP A 427 13.12 -7.17 27.50
C ASP A 427 11.79 -6.46 27.21
N ASN A 428 11.34 -5.65 28.16
CA ASN A 428 10.24 -4.71 27.96
C ASN A 428 10.77 -3.40 27.34
N LEU A 429 10.26 -3.03 26.16
CA LEU A 429 10.64 -1.82 25.43
C LEU A 429 10.33 -0.51 26.18
N MET A 430 9.43 -0.55 27.17
CA MET A 430 9.13 0.60 28.05
C MET A 430 10.04 0.67 29.28
N GLY A 431 10.95 -0.30 29.45
CA GLY A 431 11.91 -0.36 30.54
C GLY A 431 13.34 -0.11 30.08
N MET A 432 14.30 -0.32 31.00
CA MET A 432 15.72 -0.27 30.66
C MET A 432 16.15 -1.53 29.90
N PRO A 433 16.96 -1.41 28.85
CA PRO A 433 17.50 -2.55 28.12
C PRO A 433 18.49 -3.36 28.98
N SER A 434 18.53 -4.67 28.77
CA SER A 434 19.51 -5.54 29.43
C SER A 434 20.86 -5.63 28.70
N ILE A 435 20.94 -5.20 27.44
CA ILE A 435 22.14 -5.38 26.60
C ILE A 435 23.02 -4.13 26.53
N HIS A 436 22.45 -2.97 26.19
CA HIS A 436 23.23 -1.74 26.05
C HIS A 436 22.36 -0.49 26.23
N ALA A 437 22.87 0.50 26.96
CA ALA A 437 22.30 1.84 27.08
C ALA A 437 23.40 2.88 27.25
N GLN A 438 23.64 3.71 26.23
CA GLN A 438 24.68 4.73 26.28
C GLN A 438 24.41 5.88 25.29
N GLY A 439 24.78 7.10 25.69
CA GLY A 439 24.80 8.29 24.84
C GLY A 439 26.12 8.46 24.09
N TYR A 440 26.03 8.86 22.82
CA TYR A 440 27.17 9.11 21.93
C TYR A 440 27.07 10.50 21.29
N SER A 441 28.19 11.11 20.93
CA SER A 441 28.15 12.36 20.14
C SER A 441 27.48 12.10 18.77
N PRO A 442 26.80 13.10 18.17
CA PRO A 442 26.25 12.99 16.82
C PRO A 442 27.24 12.43 15.79
N GLN A 443 28.50 12.87 15.84
CA GLN A 443 29.54 12.44 14.91
C GLN A 443 29.92 10.97 15.12
N THR A 444 30.02 10.51 16.37
CA THR A 444 30.29 9.10 16.69
C THR A 444 29.12 8.22 16.29
N ALA A 445 27.89 8.60 16.64
CA ALA A 445 26.69 7.86 16.28
C ALA A 445 26.52 7.76 14.75
N ASN A 446 26.84 8.83 14.02
CA ASN A 446 26.78 8.85 12.56
C ASN A 446 27.90 8.05 11.88
N SER A 447 29.08 7.98 12.50
CA SER A 447 30.20 7.16 11.97
C SER A 447 29.99 5.67 12.21
N GLY A 448 29.17 5.30 13.18
CA GLY A 448 28.91 3.93 13.60
C GLY A 448 29.56 3.58 14.93
N VAL A 449 28.77 3.00 15.84
CA VAL A 449 29.18 2.51 17.16
C VAL A 449 29.28 0.99 17.10
N VAL A 450 30.36 0.41 17.60
CA VAL A 450 30.51 -1.05 17.72
C VAL A 450 30.33 -1.47 19.16
N ILE A 451 29.36 -2.35 19.40
CA ILE A 451 29.06 -2.96 20.70
C ILE A 451 29.57 -4.40 20.66
N GLU A 452 30.63 -4.67 21.43
CA GLU A 452 31.29 -5.97 21.45
C GLU A 452 30.55 -6.99 22.34
N GLY A 453 30.77 -8.28 22.04
CA GLY A 453 30.38 -9.36 22.95
C GLY A 453 28.87 -9.63 23.03
N ILE A 454 28.09 -9.37 21.98
CA ILE A 454 26.65 -9.62 21.95
C ILE A 454 26.38 -11.10 21.66
N PRO A 455 25.65 -11.84 22.52
CA PRO A 455 25.30 -13.23 22.27
C PRO A 455 24.45 -13.43 21.01
N VAL A 456 24.57 -14.59 20.36
CA VAL A 456 23.64 -15.00 19.30
C VAL A 456 22.22 -14.98 19.85
N GLY A 457 21.31 -14.32 19.15
CA GLY A 457 19.94 -14.13 19.64
C GLY A 457 19.18 -13.12 18.80
N LYS A 458 18.03 -12.68 19.33
CA LYS A 458 17.23 -11.64 18.70
C LYS A 458 17.18 -10.39 19.56
N TYR A 459 17.24 -9.24 18.90
CA TYR A 459 17.38 -7.95 19.53
C TYR A 459 16.50 -6.91 18.87
N ALA A 460 16.27 -5.79 19.57
CA ALA A 460 15.68 -4.58 19.03
C ALA A 460 16.50 -3.38 19.48
N ILE A 461 16.62 -2.35 18.65
CA ILE A 461 17.30 -1.10 18.99
C ILE A 461 16.29 0.02 18.98
N PHE A 462 16.35 0.87 19.99
CA PHE A 462 15.71 2.17 20.03
C PHE A 462 16.80 3.22 20.20
N ALA A 463 16.75 4.28 19.40
CA ALA A 463 17.69 5.39 19.48
C ALA A 463 16.93 6.71 19.51
N PHE A 464 17.39 7.66 20.30
CA PHE A 464 16.86 9.02 20.31
C PHE A 464 17.94 10.05 20.58
N GLN A 465 17.67 11.29 20.16
CA GLN A 465 18.49 12.44 20.42
C GLN A 465 18.04 13.10 21.72
N ASP A 466 18.99 13.37 22.61
CA ASP A 466 18.81 14.00 23.91
C ASP A 466 19.41 15.41 23.83
N ASP A 467 18.59 16.37 23.40
CA ASP A 467 18.99 17.76 23.16
C ASP A 467 19.01 18.59 24.45
N ASP A 468 18.24 18.19 25.47
CA ASP A 468 18.21 18.86 26.77
C ASP A 468 19.05 18.17 27.87
N ASN A 469 19.70 17.05 27.53
CA ASN A 469 20.67 16.32 28.32
C ASN A 469 20.07 15.74 29.61
N ASP A 470 18.84 15.24 29.54
CA ASP A 470 18.11 14.61 30.65
C ASP A 470 18.06 13.07 30.56
N ASN A 471 18.65 12.49 29.50
CA ASN A 471 18.66 11.07 29.12
C ASN A 471 17.27 10.47 28.89
N GLN A 472 16.29 11.29 28.55
CA GLN A 472 14.93 10.88 28.19
C GLN A 472 14.56 11.46 26.84
N LEU A 473 13.65 10.79 26.16
CA LEU A 473 13.06 11.34 24.95
C LEU A 473 12.06 12.42 25.35
N THR A 474 12.31 13.65 24.93
CA THR A 474 11.41 14.77 25.19
C THR A 474 10.11 14.60 24.41
N MET A 475 9.00 14.62 25.14
CA MET A 475 7.64 14.50 24.60
C MET A 475 6.95 15.87 24.57
N GLY A 476 6.43 16.23 23.40
CA GLY A 476 5.67 17.45 23.22
C GLY A 476 4.26 17.41 23.84
N PRO A 477 3.54 18.53 23.88
CA PRO A 477 2.21 18.63 24.49
C PRO A 477 1.12 17.73 23.86
N SER A 478 1.38 17.22 22.65
CA SER A 478 0.54 16.26 21.91
C SER A 478 0.81 14.80 22.29
N GLY A 479 1.85 14.52 23.08
CA GLY A 479 2.36 13.17 23.36
C GLY A 479 3.23 12.60 22.25
N MET A 480 3.62 13.42 21.26
CA MET A 480 4.59 13.05 20.22
C MET A 480 6.00 13.47 20.65
N PRO A 481 7.04 12.69 20.35
CA PRO A 481 8.42 13.11 20.55
C PRO A 481 8.71 14.41 19.79
N VAL A 482 9.44 15.32 20.41
CA VAL A 482 9.92 16.55 19.76
C VAL A 482 11.38 16.45 19.33
N GLU A 483 12.11 15.49 19.89
CA GLU A 483 13.48 15.15 19.49
C GLU A 483 13.49 13.99 18.50
N GLY A 484 14.58 13.89 17.74
CA GLY A 484 14.76 12.82 16.76
C GLY A 484 14.80 11.45 17.42
N PHE A 485 14.03 10.49 16.89
CA PHE A 485 14.02 9.12 17.42
C PHE A 485 13.82 8.06 16.32
N GLY A 486 14.31 6.85 16.54
CA GLY A 486 14.26 5.77 15.55
C GLY A 486 14.39 4.39 16.16
N TYR A 487 14.04 3.37 15.37
CA TYR A 487 14.11 1.97 15.78
C TYR A 487 14.85 1.11 14.74
N SER A 488 15.40 -0.01 15.16
CA SER A 488 15.88 -1.04 14.22
C SER A 488 14.78 -1.49 13.26
N ASN A 489 15.18 -1.93 12.06
CA ASN A 489 14.33 -2.14 10.88
C ASN A 489 13.62 -0.90 10.30
N ASN A 490 13.74 0.29 10.91
CA ASN A 490 13.17 1.56 10.43
C ASN A 490 11.69 1.44 9.97
N PRO A 491 10.78 0.92 10.82
CA PRO A 491 9.39 0.75 10.42
C PRO A 491 8.74 2.12 10.13
N ALA A 492 7.77 2.14 9.22
CA ALA A 492 6.89 3.30 9.07
C ALA A 492 6.05 3.48 10.35
N LEU A 493 6.24 4.60 11.05
CA LEU A 493 5.61 4.86 12.35
C LEU A 493 4.22 5.51 12.16
N GLN A 494 3.18 4.83 12.63
CA GLN A 494 1.82 5.40 12.82
C GLN A 494 1.40 5.38 14.32
N GLY A 495 2.38 5.14 15.19
CA GLY A 495 2.27 4.89 16.62
C GLY A 495 3.51 4.11 17.09
N PRO A 496 3.57 3.73 18.38
CA PRO A 496 4.65 2.89 18.89
C PRO A 496 4.69 1.56 18.11
N PRO A 497 5.86 1.13 17.60
CA PRO A 497 5.95 -0.13 16.89
C PRO A 497 5.81 -1.31 17.87
N ASN A 498 5.28 -2.43 17.38
CA ASN A 498 5.35 -3.68 18.13
C ASN A 498 6.75 -4.30 18.01
N LYS A 499 7.10 -5.18 18.95
CA LYS A 499 8.44 -5.79 19.02
C LYS A 499 8.80 -6.54 17.73
N ALA A 500 7.85 -7.24 17.12
CA ALA A 500 8.07 -7.99 15.88
C ALA A 500 8.46 -7.08 14.69
N GLN A 501 8.00 -5.82 14.67
CA GLN A 501 8.36 -4.87 13.61
C GLN A 501 9.82 -4.41 13.71
N ILE A 502 10.38 -4.36 14.91
CA ILE A 502 11.72 -3.79 15.16
C ILE A 502 12.78 -4.86 15.47
N GLN A 503 12.37 -6.11 15.66
CA GLN A 503 13.28 -7.19 16.04
C GLN A 503 14.13 -7.69 14.85
N PHE A 504 15.38 -8.06 15.12
CA PHE A 504 16.29 -8.67 14.16
C PHE A 504 17.09 -9.81 14.80
N ALA A 505 17.59 -10.73 13.97
CA ALA A 505 18.47 -11.82 14.40
C ALA A 505 19.94 -11.39 14.28
N HIS A 506 20.71 -11.67 15.33
CA HIS A 506 22.16 -11.44 15.42
C HIS A 506 22.88 -12.79 15.51
N PRO A 507 23.96 -13.03 14.74
CA PRO A 507 24.76 -12.05 13.98
C PRO A 507 24.33 -11.81 12.52
N ASP A 508 23.27 -12.46 12.04
CA ASP A 508 22.79 -12.32 10.64
C ASP A 508 22.60 -10.86 10.21
N LYS A 509 22.13 -10.02 11.13
CA LYS A 509 22.00 -8.57 10.95
C LYS A 509 22.84 -7.80 11.99
N ALA A 510 24.12 -8.13 12.10
CA ALA A 510 25.07 -7.47 13.00
C ALA A 510 25.39 -6.00 12.64
N HIS A 511 24.95 -5.51 11.48
CA HIS A 511 25.10 -4.11 11.08
C HIS A 511 23.73 -3.47 10.97
N GLN A 512 23.50 -2.43 11.77
CA GLN A 512 22.22 -1.75 11.88
C GLN A 512 22.41 -0.28 11.51
N THR A 513 21.54 0.22 10.63
CA THR A 513 21.42 1.66 10.36
C THR A 513 20.04 2.11 10.81
N ILE A 514 19.96 3.08 11.71
CA ILE A 514 18.72 3.61 12.28
C ILE A 514 18.54 5.05 11.82
N GLN A 515 17.38 5.35 11.25
CA GLN A 515 16.98 6.68 10.82
C GLN A 515 16.20 7.35 11.94
N LEU A 516 16.66 8.50 12.41
CA LEU A 516 15.87 9.32 13.31
C LEU A 516 14.74 9.99 12.53
N VAL A 517 13.53 9.91 13.07
CA VAL A 517 12.34 10.63 12.63
C VAL A 517 12.22 11.87 13.50
N ASN A 518 12.12 13.03 12.83
CA ASN A 518 11.94 14.34 13.45
C ASN A 518 10.55 14.85 13.02
N PHE A 519 9.72 15.29 13.97
CA PHE A 519 8.32 15.68 13.74
C PHE A 519 8.07 17.19 13.73
#